data_AF-A0A849N5V3-F1
#
_entry.id   AF-A0A849N5V3-F1
#
_cell.length_a   1.000
_cell.length_b   1.000
_cell.length_c   1.000
_cell.angle_alpha   90.00
_cell.angle_beta   90.00
_cell.angle_gamma   90.00
#
_symmetry.space_group_name_H-M   'P 1'
#
loop_
_entity.id
_entity.type
_entity.pdbx_description
1 polymer ?
#
loop_
_entity_poly.entity_id
_entity_poly.type
_entity_poly.pdbx_seq_one_letter_code
_entity_poly.pdbx_strand_id
1 'polypeptide(L)'
;MNVCDDRRPDATMDPWCLVELGDGDEVLFGFAVEHARTGGLSWVRSTAVVWLDETAGRARTASGRRYALGRRTTMADLPTEEARIAFALLVGPHLADPDAGPPVDGDPAAAAAWVAACKVARHLGLDAPPLSDPAAVARFITSNIESYALLRSGRRPS
;
A
#
# COMPACT_ATOMS: atom_id res chain seq x y z
N MET A 1 28.23 14.29 -20.35
CA MET A 1 27.83 13.36 -19.28
C MET A 1 26.69 14.00 -18.52
N ASN A 2 25.44 13.62 -18.83
CA ASN A 2 24.31 14.01 -18.00
C ASN A 2 24.37 13.14 -16.74
N VAL A 3 24.64 13.78 -15.60
CA VAL A 3 24.41 13.18 -14.30
C VAL A 3 22.89 13.09 -14.17
N CYS A 4 22.33 11.93 -14.51
CA CYS A 4 20.95 11.61 -14.13
C CYS A 4 20.87 11.81 -12.62
N ASP A 5 19.97 12.68 -12.18
CA ASP A 5 19.76 13.05 -10.79
C ASP A 5 19.32 11.80 -10.00
N ASP A 6 20.31 11.07 -9.48
CA ASP A 6 20.13 9.80 -8.77
C ASP A 6 19.58 9.99 -7.35
N ARG A 7 19.10 11.20 -7.03
CA ARG A 7 18.72 11.60 -5.67
C ARG A 7 17.22 11.58 -5.40
N ARG A 8 16.37 11.63 -6.43
CA ARG A 8 14.92 11.71 -6.23
C ARG A 8 14.30 10.31 -6.08
N PRO A 9 13.55 10.02 -5.00
CA PRO A 9 12.87 8.75 -4.84
C PRO A 9 11.75 8.59 -5.89
N ASP A 10 11.49 7.35 -6.30
CA ASP A 10 10.41 7.02 -7.24
C ASP A 10 9.06 6.86 -6.51
N ALA A 11 9.12 6.65 -5.19
CA ALA A 11 7.99 6.51 -4.29
C ALA A 11 8.38 6.87 -2.86
N THR A 12 7.39 7.29 -2.07
CA THR A 12 7.55 7.62 -0.65
C THR A 12 6.61 6.74 0.16
N MET A 13 7.13 6.01 1.15
CA MET A 13 6.33 5.23 2.10
C MET A 13 6.37 5.84 3.49
N ASP A 14 5.20 6.11 4.07
CA ASP A 14 5.05 6.49 5.47
C ASP A 14 3.64 6.08 5.97
N PRO A 15 3.54 5.14 6.94
CA PRO A 15 4.63 4.39 7.57
C PRO A 15 5.06 3.16 6.74
N TRP A 16 6.15 2.50 7.15
CA TRP A 16 6.68 1.29 6.50
C TRP A 16 7.23 0.27 7.51
N CYS A 17 7.22 -1.01 7.16
CA CYS A 17 7.94 -2.08 7.84
C CYS A 17 8.69 -2.96 6.84
N LEU A 18 9.77 -3.59 7.31
CA LEU A 18 10.49 -4.64 6.60
C LEU A 18 9.90 -5.99 7.01
N VAL A 19 9.68 -6.88 6.05
CA VAL A 19 9.08 -8.20 6.28
C VAL A 19 9.87 -9.26 5.53
N GLU A 20 10.26 -10.32 6.23
CA GLU A 20 10.85 -11.51 5.63
C GLU A 20 9.74 -12.45 5.12
N LEU A 21 9.86 -12.87 3.86
CA LEU A 21 8.93 -13.80 3.21
C LEU A 21 9.42 -15.25 3.38
N GLY A 22 8.55 -16.21 3.04
CA GLY A 22 8.85 -17.64 3.22
C GLY A 22 9.96 -18.20 2.31
N ASP A 23 10.35 -17.46 1.28
CA ASP A 23 11.51 -17.75 0.43
C ASP A 23 12.81 -17.09 0.94
N GLY A 24 12.74 -16.35 2.05
CA GLY A 24 13.86 -15.61 2.64
C GLY A 24 14.06 -14.21 2.06
N ASP A 25 13.24 -13.77 1.09
CA ASP A 25 13.32 -12.41 0.58
C ASP A 25 12.79 -11.40 1.62
N GLU A 26 13.50 -10.30 1.79
CA GLU A 26 12.99 -9.17 2.56
C GLU A 26 12.23 -8.20 1.64
N VAL A 27 11.01 -7.81 2.01
CA VAL A 27 10.21 -6.83 1.27
C VAL A 27 9.80 -5.66 2.17
N LEU A 28 9.55 -4.51 1.55
CA LEU A 28 8.87 -3.40 2.22
C LEU A 28 7.37 -3.59 2.13
N PHE A 29 6.69 -3.46 3.26
CA PHE A 29 5.26 -3.21 3.32
C PHE A 29 5.03 -1.82 3.91
N GLY A 30 4.20 -0.99 3.29
CA GLY A 30 3.97 0.35 3.79
C GLY A 30 2.91 1.13 3.05
N PHE A 31 2.49 2.25 3.64
CA PHE A 31 1.56 3.17 3.01
C PHE A 31 2.31 4.09 2.06
N ALA A 32 2.12 3.90 0.76
CA ALA A 32 2.77 4.73 -0.24
C ALA A 32 2.04 6.06 -0.37
N VAL A 33 2.56 7.11 0.26
CA VAL A 33 2.04 8.49 0.14
C VAL A 33 2.16 8.96 -1.31
N GLU A 34 3.29 8.65 -1.94
CA GLU A 34 3.55 8.91 -3.36
C GLU A 34 4.05 7.63 -4.02
N HIS A 35 3.54 7.30 -5.21
CA HIS A 35 4.03 6.17 -5.98
C HIS A 35 3.66 6.28 -7.45
N ALA A 36 4.67 6.41 -8.32
CA ALA A 36 4.47 6.70 -9.75
C ALA A 36 3.46 5.77 -10.45
N ARG A 37 3.50 4.46 -10.17
CA ARG A 37 2.62 3.48 -10.81
C ARG A 37 1.18 3.48 -10.26
N THR A 38 1.01 3.67 -8.96
CA THR A 38 -0.29 3.45 -8.28
C THR A 38 -1.01 4.75 -7.97
N GLY A 39 -0.35 5.90 -8.16
CA GLY A 39 -0.84 7.21 -7.76
C GLY A 39 -0.68 7.50 -6.27
N GLY A 40 0.04 6.66 -5.54
CA GLY A 40 0.13 6.72 -4.08
C GLY A 40 -1.21 6.42 -3.38
N LEU A 41 -1.31 6.91 -2.15
CA LEU A 41 -2.46 6.84 -1.23
C LEU A 41 -3.00 5.42 -0.99
N SER A 42 -2.11 4.42 -1.00
CA SER A 42 -2.46 3.03 -0.77
C SER A 42 -1.35 2.25 -0.09
N TRP A 43 -1.71 1.24 0.68
CA TRP A 43 -0.78 0.22 1.16
C TRP A 43 -0.24 -0.61 -0.01
N VAL A 44 1.06 -0.89 0.04
CA VAL A 44 1.76 -1.63 -1.01
C VAL A 44 2.77 -2.60 -0.40
N ARG A 45 3.01 -3.70 -1.12
CA ARG A 45 4.19 -4.55 -0.94
C ARG A 45 5.17 -4.27 -2.08
N SER A 46 6.44 -4.08 -1.78
CA SER A 46 7.48 -3.96 -2.79
C SER A 46 7.89 -5.32 -3.38
N THR A 47 8.75 -5.29 -4.41
CA THR A 47 9.62 -6.44 -4.69
C THR A 47 10.72 -6.54 -3.63
N ALA A 48 11.48 -7.63 -3.61
CA ALA A 48 12.61 -7.83 -2.69
C ALA A 48 13.50 -6.59 -2.56
N VAL A 49 13.92 -6.28 -1.35
CA VAL A 49 14.86 -5.22 -1.00
C VAL A 49 16.26 -5.70 -1.35
N VAL A 50 16.99 -4.89 -2.11
CA VAL A 50 18.39 -5.18 -2.48
C VAL A 50 19.37 -4.25 -1.78
N TRP A 51 18.86 -3.18 -1.17
CA TRP A 51 19.63 -2.23 -0.36
C TRP A 51 18.69 -1.43 0.52
N LEU A 52 19.06 -1.25 1.78
CA LEU A 52 18.34 -0.46 2.77
C LEU A 52 19.35 0.37 3.57
N ASP A 53 19.09 1.67 3.69
CA ASP A 53 19.73 2.56 4.62
C ASP A 53 18.64 3.15 5.51
N GLU A 54 18.48 2.54 6.68
CA GLU A 54 17.46 2.94 7.64
C GLU A 54 17.73 4.33 8.22
N THR A 55 19.02 4.69 8.38
CA THR A 55 19.41 5.98 8.96
C THR A 55 19.07 7.12 8.01
N ALA A 56 19.31 6.92 6.72
CA ALA A 56 18.93 7.89 5.69
C ALA A 56 17.46 7.79 5.26
N GLY A 57 16.72 6.78 5.72
CA GLY A 57 15.34 6.51 5.32
C GLY A 57 15.23 6.22 3.82
N ARG A 58 16.06 5.31 3.29
CA ARG A 58 16.09 4.99 1.87
C ARG A 58 16.18 3.50 1.61
N ALA A 59 15.56 3.05 0.54
CA ALA A 59 15.69 1.67 0.08
C ALA A 59 15.69 1.58 -1.44
N ARG A 60 16.29 0.50 -1.96
CA ARG A 60 16.19 0.08 -3.35
C ARG A 60 15.71 -1.36 -3.41
N THR A 61 14.86 -1.65 -4.39
CA THR A 61 14.25 -2.97 -4.56
C THR A 61 14.67 -3.62 -5.88
N ALA A 62 14.44 -4.92 -6.03
CA ALA A 62 14.82 -5.70 -7.20
C ALA A 62 14.20 -5.19 -8.51
N SER A 63 13.03 -4.54 -8.45
CA SER A 63 12.45 -3.84 -9.60
C SER A 63 13.20 -2.57 -10.03
N GLY A 64 14.27 -2.19 -9.33
CA GLY A 64 15.01 -0.94 -9.50
C GLY A 64 14.40 0.26 -8.78
N ARG A 65 13.21 0.13 -8.18
CA ARG A 65 12.51 1.24 -7.52
C ARG A 65 13.25 1.69 -6.26
N ARG A 66 13.43 3.01 -6.14
CA ARG A 66 14.00 3.72 -4.99
C ARG A 66 12.89 4.33 -4.15
N TYR A 67 12.92 4.04 -2.85
CA TYR A 67 11.95 4.55 -1.88
C TYR A 67 12.61 5.56 -0.95
N ALA A 68 11.88 6.65 -0.68
CA ALA A 68 12.07 7.40 0.56
C ALA A 68 11.15 6.82 1.63
N LEU A 69 11.70 6.62 2.83
CA LEU A 69 11.06 5.93 3.93
C LEU A 69 10.88 6.91 5.10
N GLY A 70 9.64 7.10 5.51
CA GLY A 70 9.27 7.91 6.67
C GLY A 70 9.29 7.09 7.94
N ARG A 71 8.20 7.16 8.71
CA ARG A 71 8.09 6.46 10.00
C ARG A 71 8.16 4.93 9.83
N ARG A 72 9.09 4.29 10.56
CA ARG A 72 9.17 2.83 10.68
C ARG A 72 8.07 2.33 11.62
N THR A 73 7.47 1.21 11.28
CA THR A 73 6.54 0.42 12.11
C THR A 73 6.98 -1.05 12.13
N THR A 74 6.33 -1.86 12.96
CA THR A 74 6.44 -3.32 12.93
C THR A 74 5.14 -3.94 12.41
N MET A 75 5.14 -5.25 12.16
CA MET A 75 3.91 -5.99 11.83
C MET A 75 2.91 -5.96 12.99
N ALA A 76 3.39 -5.99 14.24
CA ALA A 76 2.56 -5.95 15.44
C ALA A 76 1.92 -4.56 15.65
N ASP A 77 2.59 -3.50 15.19
CA ASP A 77 2.20 -2.11 15.46
C ASP A 77 1.52 -1.42 14.26
N LEU A 78 0.95 -2.20 13.32
CA LEU A 78 0.30 -1.62 12.15
C LEU A 78 -0.83 -0.65 12.56
N PRO A 79 -0.82 0.59 12.04
CA PRO A 79 -1.49 1.72 12.68
C PRO A 79 -3.01 1.74 12.53
N THR A 80 -3.56 1.03 11.53
CA THR A 80 -4.98 1.08 11.18
C THR A 80 -5.52 -0.30 10.83
N GLU A 81 -6.85 -0.45 10.88
CA GLU A 81 -7.53 -1.65 10.40
C GLU A 81 -7.24 -1.91 8.91
N GLU A 82 -7.25 -0.86 8.10
CA GLU A 82 -6.83 -0.96 6.69
C GLU A 82 -5.40 -1.47 6.52
N ALA A 83 -4.46 -1.03 7.37
CA ALA A 83 -3.09 -1.50 7.32
C ALA A 83 -3.01 -3.02 7.55
N ARG A 84 -3.73 -3.52 8.56
CA ARG A 84 -3.78 -4.95 8.90
C ARG A 84 -4.42 -5.77 7.78
N ILE A 85 -5.55 -5.32 7.25
CA ILE A 85 -6.22 -5.98 6.12
C ILE A 85 -5.32 -5.98 4.88
N ALA A 86 -4.73 -4.83 4.54
CA ALA A 86 -3.83 -4.75 3.40
C ALA A 86 -2.59 -5.63 3.57
N PHE A 87 -2.06 -5.75 4.79
CA PHE A 87 -0.97 -6.67 5.09
C PHE A 87 -1.39 -8.12 4.84
N ALA A 88 -2.52 -8.55 5.40
CA ALA A 88 -3.02 -9.91 5.22
C ALA A 88 -3.29 -10.26 3.75
N LEU A 89 -3.70 -9.29 2.94
CA LEU A 89 -3.94 -9.48 1.50
C LEU A 89 -2.65 -9.47 0.66
N LEU A 90 -1.69 -8.60 0.98
CA LEU A 90 -0.52 -8.36 0.13
C LEU A 90 0.72 -9.15 0.58
N VAL A 91 0.85 -9.45 1.87
CA VAL A 91 2.04 -10.06 2.47
C VAL A 91 1.71 -11.43 3.05
N GLY A 92 0.57 -11.56 3.74
CA GLY A 92 0.12 -12.80 4.40
C GLY A 92 0.31 -14.09 3.57
N PRO A 93 -0.09 -14.15 2.28
CA PRO A 93 0.05 -15.34 1.45
C PRO A 93 1.49 -15.76 1.14
N HIS A 94 2.47 -14.94 1.52
CA HIS A 94 3.89 -15.12 1.24
C HIS A 94 4.74 -15.32 2.49
N LEU A 95 4.14 -15.32 3.69
CA LEU A 95 4.85 -15.62 4.93
C LEU A 95 5.22 -17.11 5.02
N ALA A 96 6.35 -17.43 5.65
CA ALA A 96 6.71 -18.81 6.00
C ALA A 96 5.68 -19.44 6.94
N ASP A 97 5.24 -18.66 7.92
CA ASP A 97 4.17 -18.99 8.84
C ASP A 97 2.94 -18.11 8.53
N PRO A 98 1.88 -18.66 7.94
CA PRO A 98 0.65 -17.92 7.62
C PRO A 98 -0.02 -17.29 8.84
N ASP A 99 0.18 -17.85 10.04
CA ASP A 99 -0.43 -17.37 11.28
C ASP A 99 0.40 -16.26 11.96
N ALA A 100 1.59 -15.94 11.43
CA ALA A 100 2.44 -14.86 11.95
C ALA A 100 1.95 -13.44 11.55
N GLY A 101 1.00 -13.36 10.61
CA GLY A 101 0.37 -12.10 10.20
C GLY A 101 -0.61 -11.55 11.26
N PRO A 102 -0.96 -10.25 11.18
CA PRO A 102 -2.04 -9.70 12.01
C PRO A 102 -3.37 -10.40 11.67
N PRO A 103 -4.21 -10.72 12.67
CA PRO A 103 -5.50 -11.32 12.42
C PRO A 103 -6.40 -10.35 11.64
N VAL A 104 -7.18 -10.90 10.71
CA VAL A 104 -8.21 -10.17 9.96
C VAL A 104 -9.53 -10.89 10.12
N ASP A 105 -10.50 -10.21 10.73
CA ASP A 105 -11.84 -10.73 10.92
C ASP A 105 -12.67 -10.60 9.64
N GLY A 106 -13.54 -11.57 9.40
CA GLY A 106 -14.55 -11.51 8.34
C GLY A 106 -14.13 -12.11 7.00
N ASP A 107 -14.91 -11.79 5.96
CA ASP A 107 -14.71 -12.31 4.60
C ASP A 107 -13.54 -11.57 3.89
N PRO A 108 -12.49 -12.29 3.45
CA PRO A 108 -11.37 -11.68 2.73
C PRO A 108 -11.77 -10.91 1.47
N ALA A 109 -12.83 -11.34 0.77
CA ALA A 109 -13.28 -10.67 -0.45
C ALA A 109 -13.92 -9.31 -0.11
N ALA A 110 -14.77 -9.26 0.91
CA ALA A 110 -15.33 -8.01 1.43
C ALA A 110 -14.23 -7.06 1.95
N ALA A 111 -13.25 -7.59 2.67
CA ALA A 111 -12.12 -6.81 3.18
C ALA A 111 -11.27 -6.19 2.07
N ALA A 112 -10.99 -6.96 1.00
CA ALA A 112 -10.30 -6.47 -0.19
C ALA A 112 -11.09 -5.37 -0.92
N ALA A 113 -12.39 -5.54 -1.07
CA ALA A 113 -13.26 -4.51 -1.65
C ALA A 113 -13.23 -3.22 -0.81
N TRP A 114 -13.26 -3.35 0.52
CA TRP A 114 -13.19 -2.19 1.41
C TRP A 114 -11.86 -1.44 1.31
N VAL A 115 -10.71 -2.13 1.28
CA VAL A 115 -9.40 -1.48 1.06
C VAL A 115 -9.36 -0.73 -0.29
N ALA A 116 -9.96 -1.29 -1.33
CA ALA A 116 -10.11 -0.61 -2.61
C ALA A 116 -10.98 0.66 -2.50
N ALA A 117 -12.09 0.58 -1.77
CA ALA A 117 -12.95 1.73 -1.50
C ALA A 117 -12.22 2.83 -0.70
N CYS A 118 -11.41 2.48 0.30
CA CYS A 118 -10.59 3.43 1.04
C CYS A 118 -9.62 4.19 0.13
N LYS A 119 -9.00 3.50 -0.83
CA LYS A 119 -8.13 4.13 -1.83
C LYS A 119 -8.90 5.12 -2.71
N VAL A 120 -10.05 4.69 -3.24
CA VAL A 120 -10.92 5.55 -4.07
C VAL A 120 -11.35 6.78 -3.28
N ALA A 121 -11.79 6.59 -2.03
CA ALA A 121 -12.22 7.66 -1.15
C ALA A 121 -11.11 8.71 -0.94
N ARG A 122 -9.88 8.30 -0.63
CA ARG A 122 -8.74 9.22 -0.49
C ARG A 122 -8.45 10.01 -1.76
N HIS A 123 -8.43 9.34 -2.92
CA HIS A 123 -8.14 10.00 -4.18
C HIS A 123 -9.22 11.01 -4.58
N LEU A 124 -10.47 10.77 -4.17
CA LEU A 124 -11.59 11.67 -4.42
C LEU A 124 -11.85 12.68 -3.29
N GLY A 125 -11.13 12.61 -2.18
CA GLY A 125 -11.36 13.46 -1.01
C GLY A 125 -12.71 13.20 -0.31
N LEU A 126 -13.16 11.94 -0.32
CA LEU A 126 -14.41 11.48 0.28
C LEU A 126 -14.14 10.64 1.53
N ASP A 127 -15.17 10.46 2.36
CA ASP A 127 -15.15 9.49 3.45
C ASP A 127 -15.32 8.06 2.90
N ALA A 128 -14.54 7.13 3.45
CA ALA A 128 -14.67 5.73 3.11
C ALA A 128 -15.95 5.14 3.72
N PRO A 129 -16.65 4.22 3.02
CA PRO A 129 -17.76 3.48 3.61
C PRO A 129 -17.27 2.61 4.79
N PRO A 130 -18.13 2.29 5.77
CA PRO A 130 -17.76 1.43 6.88
C PRO A 130 -17.51 -0.02 6.40
N LEU A 131 -16.47 -0.67 6.94
CA LEU A 131 -16.13 -2.06 6.63
C LEU A 131 -17.28 -3.03 6.95
N SER A 132 -18.04 -2.74 8.02
CA SER A 132 -19.15 -3.57 8.50
C SER A 132 -20.39 -3.57 7.58
N ASP A 133 -20.43 -2.76 6.53
CA ASP A 133 -21.54 -2.72 5.55
C ASP A 133 -21.03 -3.00 4.13
N PRO A 134 -20.89 -4.29 3.74
CA PRO A 134 -20.46 -4.67 2.40
C PRO A 134 -21.32 -4.10 1.28
N ALA A 135 -22.62 -3.87 1.53
CA ALA A 135 -23.52 -3.30 0.54
C ALA A 135 -23.23 -1.81 0.32
N ALA A 136 -22.90 -1.06 1.38
CA ALA A 136 -22.42 0.31 1.25
C ALA A 136 -21.08 0.38 0.51
N VAL A 137 -20.15 -0.54 0.79
CA VAL A 137 -18.86 -0.63 0.07
C VAL A 137 -19.09 -0.84 -1.43
N ALA A 138 -19.95 -1.80 -1.80
CA ALA A 138 -20.27 -2.07 -3.20
C ALA A 138 -20.88 -0.84 -3.89
N ARG A 139 -21.89 -0.21 -3.27
CA ARG A 139 -22.52 1.01 -3.82
C ARG A 139 -21.52 2.15 -3.95
N PHE A 140 -20.63 2.34 -2.97
CA PHE A 140 -19.61 3.38 -3.00
C PHE A 140 -18.66 3.18 -4.19
N ILE A 141 -18.14 1.97 -4.40
CA ILE A 141 -17.25 1.68 -5.52
C ILE A 141 -17.98 1.93 -6.84
N THR A 142 -19.18 1.37 -7.03
CA THR A 142 -19.95 1.55 -8.26
C THR A 142 -20.20 3.02 -8.58
N SER A 143 -20.49 3.85 -7.57
CA SER A 143 -20.79 5.27 -7.77
C SER A 143 -19.57 6.13 -8.08
N ASN A 144 -18.37 5.67 -7.72
CA ASN A 144 -17.16 6.51 -7.73
C ASN A 144 -16.04 6.01 -8.64
N ILE A 145 -16.11 4.76 -9.12
CA ILE A 145 -15.01 4.13 -9.86
C ILE A 145 -14.70 4.86 -11.17
N GLU A 146 -15.70 5.41 -11.86
CA GLU A 146 -15.51 6.17 -13.10
C GLU A 146 -14.80 7.51 -12.84
N SER A 147 -15.25 8.29 -11.87
CA SER A 147 -14.61 9.54 -11.44
C SER A 147 -13.17 9.29 -11.00
N TYR A 148 -12.94 8.21 -10.25
CA TYR A 148 -11.61 7.78 -9.87
C TYR A 148 -10.74 7.41 -11.07
N ALA A 149 -11.27 6.66 -12.05
CA ALA A 149 -10.54 6.29 -13.26
C ALA A 149 -10.17 7.53 -14.09
N LEU A 150 -11.07 8.50 -14.22
CA LEU A 150 -10.80 9.77 -14.90
C LEU A 150 -9.66 10.52 -14.23
N LEU A 151 -9.74 10.73 -12.92
CA LEU A 151 -8.68 11.36 -12.11
C LEU A 151 -7.33 10.67 -12.34
N ARG A 152 -7.29 9.35 -12.29
CA ARG A 152 -6.06 8.56 -12.46
C ARG A 152 -5.48 8.64 -13.88
N SER A 153 -6.32 8.87 -14.89
CA SER A 153 -5.89 9.11 -16.27
C SER A 153 -5.43 10.56 -16.54
N GLY A 154 -5.48 11.43 -15.53
CA GLY A 154 -5.18 12.86 -15.68
C GLY A 154 -6.31 13.66 -16.34
N ARG A 155 -7.51 13.06 -16.48
CA ARG A 155 -8.71 13.73 -16.99
C ARG A 155 -9.53 14.25 -15.82
N ARG A 156 -9.98 15.50 -15.86
CA ARG A 156 -10.88 16.02 -14.82
C ARG A 156 -12.30 15.48 -15.06
N PRO A 157 -13.01 15.02 -14.02
CA PRO A 157 -14.46 14.83 -14.10
C PRO A 157 -15.11 16.17 -14.46
N SER A 158 -16.01 16.13 -15.44
CA SER A 158 -16.77 17.30 -15.94
C SER A 158 -17.86 17.73 -14.99
#